data_AF-A0A843RP81-F1
#
_entry.id   AF-A0A843RP81-F1
#
_cell.length_a   1.000
_cell.length_b   1.000
_cell.length_c   1.000
_cell.angle_alpha   90.00
_cell.angle_beta   90.00
_cell.angle_gamma   90.00
#
_symmetry.space_group_name_H-M   'P 1'
#
loop_
_entity.id
_entity.type
_entity.pdbx_description
1 polymer ?
#
loop_
_entity_poly.entity_id
_entity_poly.type
_entity_poly.pdbx_seq_one_letter_code
_entity_poly.pdbx_strand_id
1 'polypeptide(L)'
;MTVWRMPPALALSVLSVISLRRPLPVEPVEPVEPDPAVLPEPVRKSLVERAAACLGALEPAEIPPTLRRVARFEPRRRARLAAAQIAAALERDEGFRGRVADALRTEQPELAAAVESGDVPAAVDPAEVAVAAYLLRPEGWERVLAGAHATAGREVRDRREAAEASRLREQLDAARSEGAREAARLTERLEEAKAEVRVLRGRVH
;
A
#
# COMPACT_ATOMS: atom_id res chain seq x y z
N MET A 1 -71.48 37.32 12.75
CA MET A 1 -70.46 38.30 13.24
C MET A 1 -69.50 37.47 14.07
N THR A 2 -68.22 37.28 13.77
CA THR A 2 -67.27 38.11 13.05
C THR A 2 -66.20 37.21 12.42
N VAL A 3 -65.82 37.57 11.19
CA VAL A 3 -64.78 36.98 10.35
C VAL A 3 -63.40 37.36 10.88
N TRP A 4 -62.49 36.39 10.99
CA TRP A 4 -61.04 36.62 11.08
C TRP A 4 -60.33 35.39 10.51
N ARG A 5 -60.07 35.32 9.20
CA ARG A 5 -58.97 35.93 8.42
C ARG A 5 -57.58 35.44 8.85
N MET A 6 -57.06 34.49 8.07
CA MET A 6 -55.66 34.00 8.11
C MET A 6 -54.64 35.14 7.96
N PRO A 7 -53.44 34.98 8.55
CA PRO A 7 -52.19 35.39 7.93
C PRO A 7 -51.56 34.22 7.13
N PRO A 8 -51.07 34.46 5.90
CA PRO A 8 -50.24 33.53 5.14
C PRO A 8 -48.77 33.86 5.35
N ALA A 9 -47.94 32.92 5.81
CA ALA A 9 -46.50 33.08 5.68
C ALA A 9 -45.75 31.76 5.86
N LEU A 10 -44.92 31.48 4.85
CA LEU A 10 -43.69 30.68 4.91
C LEU A 10 -43.84 29.15 4.86
N ALA A 11 -44.02 28.72 3.61
CA ALA A 11 -43.31 27.60 3.00
C ALA A 11 -41.98 27.27 3.70
N LEU A 12 -41.90 26.08 4.29
CA LEU A 12 -40.65 25.33 4.41
C LEU A 12 -41.00 23.87 4.15
N SER A 13 -40.94 23.49 2.86
CA SER A 13 -40.78 22.12 2.44
C SER A 13 -39.51 21.56 3.07
N VAL A 14 -39.62 20.95 4.25
CA VAL A 14 -38.56 20.12 4.83
C VAL A 14 -38.67 18.74 4.20
N LEU A 15 -38.48 18.67 2.89
CA LEU A 15 -38.55 17.44 2.09
C LEU A 15 -37.83 17.69 0.76
N SER A 16 -36.51 17.87 0.80
CA SER A 16 -35.61 17.60 -0.35
C SER A 16 -34.15 18.00 -0.04
N VAL A 17 -33.49 17.33 0.92
CA VAL A 17 -32.02 17.45 1.11
C VAL A 17 -31.32 16.08 1.06
N ILE A 18 -32.01 15.04 0.58
CA ILE A 18 -31.42 13.70 0.41
C ILE A 18 -31.88 13.12 -0.93
N SER A 19 -31.45 13.73 -2.03
CA SER A 19 -31.41 13.04 -3.30
C SER A 19 -30.49 13.74 -4.30
N LEU A 20 -29.64 12.91 -4.91
CA LEU A 20 -28.62 13.20 -5.92
C LEU A 20 -27.28 13.78 -5.43
N ARG A 21 -26.59 13.04 -4.54
CA ARG A 21 -25.18 12.72 -4.86
C ARG A 21 -25.21 11.58 -5.86
N ARG A 22 -25.34 11.92 -7.15
CA ARG A 22 -25.08 10.97 -8.23
C ARG A 22 -23.61 10.56 -8.05
N PRO A 23 -23.29 9.28 -7.74
CA PRO A 23 -21.90 8.85 -7.78
C PRO A 23 -21.39 9.17 -9.18
N LEU A 24 -20.25 9.87 -9.26
CA LEU A 24 -19.58 10.07 -10.54
C LEU A 24 -19.40 8.70 -11.18
N PRO A 25 -19.67 8.54 -12.49
CA PRO A 25 -19.31 7.31 -13.18
C PRO A 25 -17.81 7.12 -12.96
N VAL A 26 -17.46 6.11 -12.15
CA VAL A 26 -16.09 5.63 -12.07
C VAL A 26 -15.92 4.97 -13.42
N GLU A 27 -15.26 5.66 -14.35
CA GLU A 27 -14.85 4.99 -15.58
C GLU A 27 -14.13 3.71 -15.14
N PRO A 28 -14.47 2.55 -15.72
CA PRO A 28 -13.68 1.36 -15.46
C PRO A 28 -12.26 1.73 -15.83
N VAL A 29 -11.39 1.86 -14.82
CA VAL A 29 -9.96 1.98 -15.06
C VAL A 29 -9.64 0.69 -15.79
N GLU A 30 -9.51 0.78 -17.12
CA GLU A 30 -9.04 -0.35 -17.91
C GLU A 30 -7.80 -0.84 -17.18
N PRO A 31 -7.70 -2.14 -16.85
CA PRO A 31 -6.54 -2.65 -16.15
C PRO A 31 -5.34 -2.30 -17.04
N VAL A 32 -4.60 -1.26 -16.64
CA VAL A 32 -3.38 -0.85 -17.30
C VAL A 32 -2.51 -2.08 -17.17
N GLU A 33 -2.37 -2.83 -18.27
CA GLU A 33 -1.42 -3.92 -18.35
C GLU A 33 -0.10 -3.30 -17.91
N PRO A 34 0.44 -3.72 -16.75
CA PRO A 34 1.56 -3.02 -16.16
C PRO A 34 2.69 -3.14 -17.17
N ASP A 35 3.18 -1.99 -17.64
CA ASP A 35 4.33 -1.94 -18.52
C ASP A 35 5.45 -2.81 -17.89
N PRO A 36 5.92 -3.87 -18.57
CA PRO A 36 6.96 -4.74 -18.04
C PRO A 36 8.24 -3.96 -17.69
N ALA A 37 8.40 -2.74 -18.22
CA ALA A 37 9.50 -1.85 -17.85
C ALA A 37 9.39 -1.28 -16.42
N VAL A 38 8.19 -1.19 -15.83
CA VAL A 38 8.00 -0.58 -14.50
C VAL A 38 7.97 -1.65 -13.41
N LEU A 39 9.16 -2.04 -12.94
CA LEU A 39 9.31 -2.97 -11.81
C LEU A 39 8.58 -2.46 -10.56
N PRO A 40 7.83 -3.31 -9.80
CA PRO A 40 7.17 -2.92 -8.57
C PRO A 40 8.25 -2.60 -7.54
N GLU A 41 7.96 -1.66 -6.66
CA GLU A 41 8.91 -1.21 -5.64
C GLU A 41 9.60 -2.34 -4.85
N PRO A 42 8.91 -3.41 -4.38
CA PRO A 42 9.59 -4.50 -3.68
C PRO A 42 10.58 -5.28 -4.57
N VAL A 43 10.23 -5.56 -5.82
CA VAL A 43 11.13 -6.25 -6.77
C VAL A 43 12.32 -5.35 -7.10
N ARG A 44 12.06 -4.07 -7.39
CA ARG A 44 13.10 -3.08 -7.68
C ARG A 44 14.10 -2.96 -6.52
N LYS A 45 13.59 -2.91 -5.29
CA LYS A 45 14.42 -2.85 -4.09
C LYS A 45 15.28 -4.11 -3.94
N SER A 46 14.68 -5.29 -4.08
CA SER A 46 15.40 -6.57 -4.00
C SER A 46 16.48 -6.69 -5.08
N LEU A 47 16.15 -6.28 -6.31
CA LEU A 47 17.07 -6.24 -7.46
C LEU A 47 18.28 -5.32 -7.18
N VAL A 48 18.01 -4.11 -6.65
CA VAL A 48 19.04 -3.14 -6.28
C VAL A 48 19.92 -3.65 -5.14
N GLU A 49 19.34 -4.27 -4.12
CA GLU A 49 20.09 -4.82 -2.98
C GLU A 49 21.03 -5.95 -3.43
N ARG A 50 20.54 -6.86 -4.27
CA ARG A 50 21.33 -7.95 -4.84
C ARG A 50 22.47 -7.42 -5.72
N ALA A 51 22.16 -6.51 -6.63
CA ALA A 51 23.19 -5.88 -7.48
C ALA A 51 24.20 -5.07 -6.66
N ALA A 52 23.77 -4.40 -5.59
CA ALA A 52 24.65 -3.67 -4.68
C ALA A 52 25.59 -4.61 -3.90
N ALA A 53 25.15 -5.82 -3.57
CA ALA A 53 25.99 -6.87 -2.99
C ALA A 53 27.02 -7.35 -4.02
N CYS A 54 26.58 -7.72 -5.23
CA CYS A 54 27.47 -8.15 -6.33
C CYS A 54 28.55 -7.12 -6.64
N LEU A 55 28.21 -5.82 -6.70
CA LEU A 55 29.18 -4.74 -6.94
C LEU A 55 30.36 -4.73 -5.96
N GLY A 56 30.19 -5.24 -4.74
CA GLY A 56 31.26 -5.35 -3.76
C GLY A 56 32.26 -6.46 -4.02
N ALA A 57 31.88 -7.46 -4.83
CA ALA A 57 32.69 -8.63 -5.16
C ALA A 57 33.32 -8.55 -6.57
N LEU A 58 32.93 -7.57 -7.39
CA LEU A 58 33.44 -7.41 -8.76
C LEU A 58 34.83 -6.76 -8.79
N GLU A 59 35.64 -7.15 -9.78
CA GLU A 59 36.90 -6.47 -10.04
C GLU A 59 36.66 -5.05 -10.59
N PRO A 60 37.58 -4.09 -10.35
CA PRO A 60 37.40 -2.70 -10.81
C PRO A 60 37.16 -2.55 -12.33
N ALA A 61 37.68 -3.48 -13.13
CA ALA A 61 37.49 -3.50 -14.59
C ALA A 61 36.07 -3.90 -15.00
N GLU A 62 35.37 -4.66 -14.15
CA GLU A 62 34.04 -5.21 -14.40
C GLU A 62 32.92 -4.28 -13.95
N ILE A 63 33.24 -3.27 -13.15
CA ILE A 63 32.27 -2.32 -12.62
C ILE A 63 31.89 -1.31 -13.72
N PRO A 64 30.58 -1.16 -14.01
CA PRO A 64 30.10 -0.16 -14.96
C PRO A 64 30.63 1.24 -14.63
N PRO A 65 31.07 2.04 -15.63
CA PRO A 65 31.69 3.34 -15.39
C PRO A 65 30.85 4.28 -14.51
N THR A 66 29.52 4.26 -14.68
CA THR A 66 28.56 5.03 -13.92
C THR A 66 28.53 4.65 -12.43
N LEU A 67 28.88 3.40 -12.09
CA LEU A 67 28.81 2.85 -10.74
C LEU A 67 30.14 2.84 -9.99
N ARG A 68 31.27 3.13 -10.66
CA ARG A 68 32.63 3.07 -10.04
C ARG A 68 32.77 3.90 -8.77
N ARG A 69 32.12 5.07 -8.72
CA ARG A 69 32.17 5.94 -7.53
C ARG A 69 31.38 5.32 -6.37
N VAL A 70 30.20 4.76 -6.65
CA VAL A 70 29.33 4.21 -5.61
C VAL A 70 29.80 2.83 -5.15
N ALA A 71 30.50 2.06 -5.98
CA ALA A 71 31.07 0.76 -5.61
C ALA A 71 31.99 0.83 -4.37
N ARG A 72 32.62 1.98 -4.13
CA ARG A 72 33.48 2.23 -2.95
C ARG A 72 32.72 2.38 -1.63
N PHE A 73 31.40 2.54 -1.67
CA PHE A 73 30.58 2.67 -0.45
C PHE A 73 30.21 1.31 0.11
N GLU A 74 29.88 1.26 1.39
CA GLU A 74 29.31 0.08 2.05
C GLU A 74 28.05 -0.44 1.34
N PRO A 75 27.80 -1.77 1.31
CA PRO A 75 26.69 -2.38 0.55
C PRO A 75 25.32 -1.73 0.81
N ARG A 76 24.99 -1.53 2.10
CA ARG A 76 23.73 -0.89 2.50
C ARG A 76 23.62 0.56 2.00
N ARG A 77 24.75 1.27 1.95
CA ARG A 77 24.81 2.66 1.50
C ARG A 77 24.73 2.76 -0.03
N ARG A 78 25.27 1.77 -0.76
CA ARG A 78 25.10 1.62 -2.21
C ARG A 78 23.63 1.43 -2.57
N ALA A 79 22.98 0.44 -1.97
CA ALA A 79 21.57 0.14 -2.23
C ALA A 79 20.66 1.34 -1.94
N ARG A 80 20.94 2.11 -0.87
CA ARG A 80 20.12 3.26 -0.50
C ARG A 80 20.37 4.52 -1.34
N LEU A 81 21.63 4.88 -1.57
CA LEU A 81 21.99 6.17 -2.21
C LEU A 81 22.11 6.07 -3.73
N ALA A 82 22.35 4.88 -4.27
CA ALA A 82 22.59 4.65 -5.68
C ALA A 82 21.51 3.79 -6.35
N ALA A 83 20.35 3.59 -5.70
CA ALA A 83 19.28 2.72 -6.20
C ALA A 83 18.92 2.97 -7.67
N ALA A 84 18.67 4.23 -8.02
CA ALA A 84 18.31 4.62 -9.39
C ALA A 84 19.46 4.37 -10.39
N GLN A 85 20.71 4.61 -9.99
CA GLN A 85 21.88 4.38 -10.86
C GLN A 85 22.11 2.88 -11.08
N ILE A 86 21.92 2.07 -10.03
CA ILE A 86 22.06 0.61 -10.09
C ILE A 86 20.96 0.02 -10.98
N ALA A 87 19.71 0.44 -10.81
CA ALA A 87 18.60 -0.01 -11.65
C ALA A 87 18.84 0.36 -13.13
N ALA A 88 19.26 1.59 -13.40
CA ALA A 88 19.59 2.05 -14.75
C ALA A 88 20.75 1.27 -15.39
N ALA A 89 21.72 0.83 -14.59
CA ALA A 89 22.83 0.00 -15.06
C ALA A 89 22.37 -1.43 -15.36
N LEU A 90 21.53 -2.04 -14.52
CA LEU A 90 20.98 -3.38 -14.77
C LEU A 90 20.14 -3.45 -16.04
N GLU A 91 19.46 -2.35 -16.38
CA GLU A 91 18.67 -2.22 -17.60
C GLU A 91 19.56 -2.09 -18.85
N ARG A 92 20.60 -1.24 -18.79
CA ARG A 92 21.41 -0.85 -19.96
C ARG A 92 22.66 -1.71 -20.20
N ASP A 93 23.23 -2.30 -19.16
CA ASP A 93 24.49 -3.05 -19.22
C ASP A 93 24.20 -4.55 -19.04
N GLU A 94 24.17 -5.26 -20.17
CA GLU A 94 23.92 -6.70 -20.18
C GLU A 94 25.02 -7.50 -19.49
N GLY A 95 26.27 -7.04 -19.56
CA GLY A 95 27.39 -7.70 -18.89
C GLY A 95 27.29 -7.58 -17.38
N PHE A 96 26.90 -6.41 -16.87
CA PHE A 96 26.63 -6.23 -15.45
C PHE A 96 25.46 -7.09 -14.98
N ARG A 97 24.34 -7.08 -15.72
CA ARG A 97 23.18 -7.93 -15.43
C ARG A 97 23.53 -9.42 -15.45
N GLY A 98 24.34 -9.87 -16.42
CA GLY A 98 24.83 -11.23 -16.51
C GLY A 98 25.61 -11.67 -15.27
N ARG A 99 26.53 -10.83 -14.77
CA ARG A 99 27.28 -11.14 -13.54
C ARG A 99 26.39 -11.24 -12.31
N VAL A 100 25.37 -10.38 -12.21
CA VAL A 100 24.38 -10.46 -11.12
C VAL A 100 23.53 -11.73 -11.26
N ALA A 101 23.23 -12.15 -12.48
CA ALA A 101 22.56 -13.42 -12.76
C ALA A 101 23.44 -14.64 -12.39
N ASP A 102 24.75 -14.59 -12.64
CA ASP A 102 25.67 -15.67 -12.26
C ASP A 102 25.83 -15.79 -10.75
N ALA A 103 25.86 -14.66 -10.04
CA ALA A 103 25.79 -14.65 -8.59
C ALA A 103 24.48 -15.29 -8.09
N LEU A 104 23.33 -14.98 -8.73
CA LEU A 104 22.05 -15.62 -8.41
C LEU A 104 22.09 -17.14 -8.63
N ARG A 105 22.65 -17.62 -9.76
CA ARG A 105 22.80 -19.05 -10.04
C ARG A 105 23.66 -19.76 -8.99
N THR A 106 24.66 -19.08 -8.46
CA THR A 106 25.56 -19.62 -7.43
C THR A 106 24.87 -19.67 -6.07
N GLU A 107 24.16 -18.61 -5.69
CA GLU A 107 23.49 -18.52 -4.39
C GLU A 107 22.19 -19.34 -4.31
N GLN A 108 21.45 -19.40 -5.42
CA GLN A 108 20.11 -20.01 -5.48
C GLN A 108 19.96 -20.84 -6.78
N PRO A 109 20.71 -21.95 -6.90
CA PRO A 109 20.72 -22.76 -8.12
C PRO A 109 19.35 -23.35 -8.47
N GLU A 110 18.59 -23.78 -7.46
CA GLU A 110 17.26 -24.37 -7.63
C GLU A 110 16.26 -23.35 -8.19
N LEU A 111 16.28 -22.11 -7.68
CA LEU A 111 15.43 -21.03 -8.19
C LEU A 111 15.79 -20.67 -9.63
N ALA A 112 17.09 -20.54 -9.91
CA ALA A 112 17.54 -20.21 -11.27
C ALA A 112 17.11 -21.28 -12.27
N ALA A 113 17.29 -22.56 -11.93
CA ALA A 113 16.86 -23.68 -12.78
C ALA A 113 15.34 -23.71 -12.99
N ALA A 114 14.56 -23.49 -11.94
CA ALA A 114 13.09 -23.44 -12.00
C ALA A 114 12.58 -22.29 -12.90
N VAL A 115 13.23 -21.13 -12.83
CA VAL A 115 12.88 -19.98 -13.65
C VAL A 115 13.31 -20.17 -15.11
N GLU A 116 14.49 -20.75 -15.34
CA GLU A 116 14.98 -21.07 -16.70
C GLU A 116 14.16 -22.17 -17.38
N SER A 117 13.65 -23.15 -16.61
CA SER A 117 12.76 -24.20 -17.13
C SER A 117 11.31 -23.75 -17.28
N GLY A 118 10.93 -22.61 -16.67
CA GLY A 118 9.56 -22.13 -16.61
C GLY A 118 8.66 -22.90 -15.64
N ASP A 119 9.21 -23.83 -14.86
CA ASP A 119 8.49 -24.63 -13.86
C ASP A 119 8.83 -24.12 -12.46
N VAL A 120 8.19 -23.01 -12.08
CA VAL A 120 8.40 -22.37 -10.78
C VAL A 120 7.34 -22.85 -9.78
N PRO A 121 7.74 -23.47 -8.66
CA PRO A 121 6.79 -23.90 -7.63
C PRO A 121 6.00 -22.73 -7.04
N ALA A 122 4.70 -22.92 -6.79
CA ALA A 122 3.83 -21.89 -6.20
C ALA A 122 4.21 -21.47 -4.77
N ALA A 123 5.08 -22.23 -4.09
CA ALA A 123 5.57 -21.92 -2.75
C ALA A 123 6.71 -20.88 -2.74
N VAL A 124 7.32 -20.57 -3.90
CA VAL A 124 8.38 -19.56 -4.00
C VAL A 124 7.76 -18.16 -3.95
N ASP A 125 8.41 -17.24 -3.26
CA ASP A 125 7.99 -15.83 -3.23
C ASP A 125 7.93 -15.27 -4.66
N PRO A 126 6.74 -14.80 -5.14
CA PRO A 126 6.59 -14.21 -6.47
C PRO A 126 7.56 -13.06 -6.74
N ALA A 127 7.99 -12.32 -5.71
CA ALA A 127 8.97 -11.25 -5.85
C ALA A 127 10.38 -11.79 -6.16
N GLU A 128 10.78 -12.91 -5.57
CA GLU A 128 12.07 -13.57 -5.87
C GLU A 128 12.06 -14.15 -7.28
N VAL A 129 10.94 -14.76 -7.68
CA VAL A 129 10.73 -15.26 -9.06
C VAL A 129 10.86 -14.12 -10.07
N ALA A 130 10.29 -12.95 -9.78
CA ALA A 130 10.39 -11.77 -10.65
C ALA A 130 11.83 -11.27 -10.79
N VAL A 131 12.59 -11.21 -9.69
CA VAL A 131 14.01 -10.84 -9.70
C VAL A 131 14.80 -11.82 -10.56
N ALA A 132 14.60 -13.12 -10.36
CA ALA A 132 15.27 -14.16 -11.12
C ALA A 132 14.92 -14.08 -12.61
N ALA A 133 13.64 -13.93 -12.96
CA ALA A 133 13.20 -13.78 -14.34
C ALA A 133 13.80 -12.54 -15.02
N TYR A 134 13.86 -11.42 -14.32
CA TYR A 134 14.46 -10.18 -14.83
C TYR A 134 15.97 -10.32 -15.11
N LEU A 135 16.69 -11.01 -14.23
CA LEU A 135 18.14 -11.18 -14.35
C LEU A 135 18.50 -12.22 -15.43
N LEU A 136 17.84 -13.38 -15.39
CA LEU A 136 18.14 -14.53 -16.26
C LEU A 136 17.58 -14.35 -17.68
N ARG A 137 16.49 -13.59 -17.84
CA ARG A 137 15.75 -13.37 -19.10
C ARG A 137 15.55 -14.63 -19.96
N PRO A 138 15.03 -15.75 -19.41
CA PRO A 138 14.59 -16.88 -20.22
C PRO A 138 13.41 -16.47 -21.14
N GLU A 139 13.07 -17.31 -22.10
CA GLU A 139 11.94 -17.04 -22.99
C GLU A 139 10.64 -16.79 -22.19
N GLY A 140 9.95 -15.68 -22.47
CA GLY A 140 8.72 -15.32 -21.75
C GLY A 140 8.90 -14.71 -20.35
N TRP A 141 10.12 -14.31 -19.97
CA TRP A 141 10.40 -13.65 -18.68
C TRP A 141 9.50 -12.45 -18.38
N GLU A 142 9.08 -11.69 -19.40
CA GLU A 142 8.17 -10.54 -19.26
C GLU A 142 6.79 -10.95 -18.71
N ARG A 143 6.29 -12.13 -19.08
CA ARG A 143 5.01 -12.67 -18.56
C ARG A 143 5.12 -13.03 -17.09
N VAL A 144 6.25 -13.64 -16.69
CA VAL A 144 6.54 -13.97 -15.29
C VAL A 144 6.62 -12.68 -14.46
N LEU A 145 7.29 -11.67 -15.00
CA LEU A 145 7.40 -10.36 -14.37
C LEU A 145 6.05 -9.66 -14.22
N ALA A 146 5.22 -9.66 -15.27
CA ALA A 146 3.87 -9.11 -15.22
C ALA A 146 2.96 -9.83 -14.20
N GLY A 147 3.05 -11.17 -14.11
CA GLY A 147 2.34 -11.96 -13.11
C GLY A 147 2.75 -11.61 -11.68
N ALA A 148 4.05 -11.40 -11.46
CA ALA A 148 4.56 -10.94 -10.17
C ALA A 148 4.16 -9.48 -9.86
N HIS A 149 4.09 -8.59 -10.87
CA HIS A 149 3.56 -7.23 -10.70
C HIS A 149 2.12 -7.27 -10.17
N ALA A 150 1.27 -8.09 -10.79
CA ALA A 150 -0.12 -8.22 -10.39
C ALA A 150 -0.24 -8.74 -8.94
N THR A 151 0.58 -9.72 -8.55
CA THR A 151 0.56 -10.31 -7.21
C THR A 151 1.11 -9.35 -6.14
N ALA A 152 2.26 -8.71 -6.39
CA ALA A 152 2.84 -7.73 -5.48
C ALA A 152 1.93 -6.50 -5.30
N GLY A 153 1.26 -6.06 -6.37
CA GLY A 153 0.27 -4.99 -6.32
C GLY A 153 -0.92 -5.32 -5.42
N ARG A 154 -1.42 -6.57 -5.49
CA ARG A 154 -2.47 -7.06 -4.59
C ARG A 154 -2.00 -7.05 -3.15
N GLU A 155 -0.84 -7.61 -2.83
CA GLU A 155 -0.35 -7.64 -1.44
C GLU A 155 -0.16 -6.25 -0.82
N VAL A 156 0.37 -5.28 -1.58
CA VAL A 156 0.52 -3.91 -1.09
C VAL A 156 -0.85 -3.28 -0.80
N ARG A 157 -1.82 -3.52 -1.68
CA ARG A 157 -3.20 -3.07 -1.48
C ARG A 157 -3.81 -3.73 -0.24
N ASP A 158 -3.71 -5.05 -0.11
CA ASP A 158 -4.27 -5.81 1.01
C ASP A 158 -3.66 -5.36 2.34
N ARG A 159 -2.34 -5.11 2.39
CA ARG A 159 -1.67 -4.56 3.58
C ARG A 159 -2.17 -3.16 3.94
N ARG A 160 -2.39 -2.29 2.94
CA ARG A 160 -2.95 -0.94 3.16
C ARG A 160 -4.38 -1.02 3.68
N GLU A 161 -5.20 -1.86 3.09
CA GLU A 161 -6.59 -2.09 3.50
C GLU A 161 -6.67 -2.66 4.92
N ALA A 162 -5.78 -3.60 5.27
CA ALA A 162 -5.73 -4.15 6.63
C ALA A 162 -5.31 -3.10 7.67
N ALA A 163 -4.31 -2.25 7.34
CA ALA A 163 -3.87 -1.17 8.21
C ALA A 163 -4.98 -0.11 8.41
N GLU A 164 -5.68 0.26 7.34
CA GLU A 164 -6.83 1.17 7.40
C GLU A 164 -7.98 0.57 8.21
N ALA A 165 -8.30 -0.71 7.99
CA ALA A 165 -9.32 -1.41 8.77
C ALA A 165 -8.97 -1.47 10.26
N SER A 166 -7.70 -1.67 10.62
CA SER A 166 -7.24 -1.60 12.01
C SER A 166 -7.47 -0.22 12.60
N ARG A 167 -7.02 0.83 11.91
CA ARG A 167 -7.19 2.22 12.34
C ARG A 167 -8.66 2.59 12.53
N LEU A 168 -9.54 2.17 11.61
CA LEU A 168 -10.97 2.44 11.69
C LEU A 168 -11.63 1.71 12.87
N ARG A 169 -11.20 0.48 13.18
CA ARG A 169 -11.67 -0.25 14.37
C ARG A 169 -11.26 0.46 15.66
N GLU A 170 -10.01 0.90 15.75
CA GLU A 170 -9.52 1.67 16.89
C GLU A 170 -10.31 2.97 17.09
N GLN A 171 -10.59 3.69 15.99
CA GLN A 171 -11.42 4.91 16.04
C GLN A 171 -12.87 4.61 16.48
N LEU A 172 -13.46 3.52 15.98
CA LEU A 172 -14.81 3.09 16.36
C LEU A 172 -14.89 2.74 17.86
N ASP A 173 -13.90 2.02 18.38
CA ASP A 173 -13.87 1.64 19.78
C ASP A 173 -13.63 2.83 20.71
N ALA A 174 -12.79 3.78 20.27
CA ALA A 174 -12.60 5.06 20.96
C ALA A 174 -13.91 5.88 21.02
N ALA A 175 -14.60 6.03 19.89
CA ALA A 175 -15.87 6.75 19.81
C ALA A 175 -16.99 6.09 20.64
N ARG A 176 -17.06 4.75 20.62
CA ARG A 176 -18.00 3.98 21.47
C ARG A 176 -17.71 4.20 22.96
N SER A 177 -16.44 4.17 23.35
CA SER A 177 -16.03 4.40 24.74
C SER A 177 -16.33 5.82 25.20
N GLU A 178 -16.12 6.82 24.34
CA GLU A 178 -16.49 8.21 24.59
C GLU A 178 -18.01 8.38 24.73
N GLY A 179 -18.78 7.82 23.80
CA GLY A 179 -20.24 7.82 23.86
C GLY A 179 -20.79 7.15 25.11
N ALA A 180 -20.22 6.02 25.54
CA ALA A 180 -20.60 5.34 26.77
C ALA A 180 -20.32 6.19 28.03
N ARG A 181 -19.17 6.88 28.07
CA ARG A 181 -18.82 7.80 29.17
C ARG A 181 -19.76 9.00 29.22
N GLU A 182 -20.09 9.58 28.07
CA GLU A 182 -21.01 10.72 28.00
C GLU A 182 -22.43 10.30 28.41
N ALA A 183 -22.90 9.14 27.95
CA ALA A 183 -24.19 8.58 28.36
C ALA A 183 -24.26 8.35 29.88
N ALA A 184 -23.18 7.82 30.48
CA ALA A 184 -23.10 7.64 31.94
C ALA A 184 -23.17 9.00 32.68
N ARG A 185 -22.43 10.01 32.21
CA ARG A 185 -22.45 11.38 32.77
C ARG A 185 -23.82 12.04 32.67
N LEU A 186 -24.49 11.92 31.53
CA LEU A 186 -25.82 12.48 31.33
C LEU A 186 -26.87 11.79 32.21
N THR A 187 -26.74 10.47 32.41
CA THR A 187 -27.60 9.71 33.32
C THR A 187 -27.43 10.18 34.76
N GLU A 188 -26.18 10.35 35.22
CA GLU A 188 -25.88 10.87 36.55
C GLU A 188 -26.48 12.27 36.77
N ARG A 189 -26.28 13.20 35.82
CA ARG A 189 -26.87 14.55 35.87
C ARG A 189 -28.39 14.54 35.90
N LEU A 190 -29.02 13.62 35.17
CA LEU A 190 -30.47 13.47 35.16
C LEU A 190 -30.98 13.02 36.53
N GLU A 191 -30.32 12.07 37.18
CA GLU A 191 -30.71 11.60 38.51
C GLU A 191 -30.49 12.67 39.58
N GLU A 192 -29.40 13.44 39.48
CA GLU A 192 -29.16 14.61 40.33
C GLU A 192 -30.28 15.66 40.20
N ALA A 193 -30.61 16.06 38.96
CA ALA A 193 -31.68 17.01 38.70
C ALA A 193 -33.05 16.51 39.19
N LYS A 194 -33.36 15.21 39.03
CA LYS A 194 -34.58 14.60 39.58
C LYS A 194 -34.60 14.63 41.10
N ALA A 195 -33.47 14.40 41.76
CA ALA A 195 -33.35 14.48 43.22
C ALA A 195 -33.58 15.92 43.70
N GLU A 196 -32.98 16.91 43.04
CA GLU A 196 -33.18 18.33 43.35
C GLU A 196 -34.65 18.74 43.20
N VAL A 197 -35.31 18.37 42.11
CA VAL A 197 -36.75 18.62 41.90
C VAL A 197 -37.60 18.02 43.03
N ARG A 198 -37.29 16.79 43.48
CA ARG A 198 -37.99 16.16 44.62
C ARG A 198 -37.81 16.96 45.92
N VAL A 199 -36.59 17.39 46.22
CA VAL A 199 -36.28 18.21 47.41
C VAL A 199 -37.02 19.55 47.36
N LEU A 200 -36.99 20.24 46.22
CA LEU A 200 -37.66 21.54 46.06
C LEU A 200 -39.19 21.41 46.20
N ARG A 201 -39.79 20.37 45.61
CA ARG A 201 -41.23 20.11 45.76
C ARG A 201 -41.63 19.88 47.22
N GLY A 202 -40.81 19.18 47.99
CA GLY A 202 -41.04 18.94 49.42
C GLY A 202 -40.87 20.17 50.32
N ARG A 203 -40.28 21.27 49.82
CA ARG A 203 -40.15 22.54 50.57
C ARG A 203 -41.29 23.53 50.32
N VAL A 204 -42.03 23.33 49.23
CA VAL A 204 -43.14 24.21 48.82
C VAL A 204 -44.50 23.68 49.31
N HIS A 205 -44.57 22.41 49.72
CA HIS A 205 -45.71 21.81 50.43
C HIS A 205 -45.46 21.84 51.94
#